data_AF-A0A1F8B3H7-F1
#
_entry.id   AF-A0A1F8B3H7-F1
#
_cell.length_a   1.000
_cell.length_b   1.000
_cell.length_c   1.000
_cell.angle_alpha   90.00
_cell.angle_beta   90.00
_cell.angle_gamma   90.00
#
_symmetry.space_group_name_H-M   'P 1'
#
loop_
_entity.id
_entity.type
_entity.pdbx_description
1 polymer ?
#
loop_
_entity_poly.entity_id
_entity_poly.type
_entity_poly.pdbx_seq_one_letter_code
_entity_poly.pdbx_strand_id
1 'polypeptide(L)'
;MKIPRLFVRDGELVEPLKLENVGAILKIMRKKLLKNLRSNFPILKSKVFMGFTFIEILVVVGIVGILVGIVAVNFPASQARARDTKRLSDLNQYKTLLEQYANEHDGFYPLYTSRTSLSTICSNDLGFPASQCPKDPKDNADICDGNTRCGYYYVSNSAKTSYVIWGAKEKPVQYTYSLVCSNGTSGEDVASPSAATCPFTFRPSPTAGPTITPTSVPTAVPTSVPTPVPTAVPTAVPTAVPTAVPTPNPCTVGSCNSGACPFGSVPGGTTSCGPSEVSCIPSSCVPAFYYAFVSTTTFTGNMNGISNANTECQKNANSYLVPGKFKAWLSTSPFSVVNAKDNIQPTVPTRKYRRVDGTIIADNFADLLSGSLNAALNKTASGATYNNPIYTGTKTDGTPAIANCLSWADTIGNGRVGRSNFSTNQWTDSSDNACTNSYRIYCFQYD
;
A
#
# COMPACT_ATOMS: atom_id res chain seq x y z
N MET A 1 -61.79 -18.25 -5.48
CA MET A 1 -62.49 -19.39 -4.86
C MET A 1 -61.46 -20.47 -4.53
N LYS A 2 -61.04 -20.56 -3.26
CA LYS A 2 -60.34 -21.70 -2.63
C LYS A 2 -60.33 -21.42 -1.12
N ILE A 3 -61.03 -22.26 -0.37
CA ILE A 3 -61.03 -22.27 1.10
C ILE A 3 -59.84 -23.13 1.55
N PRO A 4 -59.17 -22.80 2.67
CA PRO A 4 -59.13 -23.73 3.82
C PRO A 4 -59.45 -22.98 5.14
N ARG A 5 -60.41 -23.43 5.96
CA ARG A 5 -60.29 -24.48 7.02
C ARG A 5 -59.30 -24.05 8.10
N LEU A 6 -59.57 -24.01 9.41
CA LEU A 6 -60.57 -24.60 10.33
C LEU A 6 -60.46 -23.75 11.64
N PHE A 7 -61.26 -23.83 12.71
CA PHE A 7 -61.59 -24.96 13.57
C PHE A 7 -62.65 -24.50 14.59
N VAL A 8 -63.58 -25.40 14.91
CA VAL A 8 -64.52 -25.29 16.03
C VAL A 8 -64.01 -26.16 17.17
N ARG A 9 -63.99 -25.62 18.39
CA ARG A 9 -63.93 -26.40 19.64
C ARG A 9 -64.85 -25.74 20.67
N ASP A 10 -65.71 -26.57 21.27
CA ASP A 10 -66.53 -26.29 22.46
C ASP A 10 -67.70 -25.30 22.37
N GLY A 11 -68.51 -25.40 21.31
CA GLY A 11 -69.98 -25.16 21.41
C GLY A 11 -70.50 -23.76 21.80
N GLU A 12 -69.65 -22.74 21.92
CA GLU A 12 -70.05 -21.38 22.25
C GLU A 12 -69.59 -20.39 21.16
N LEU A 13 -70.52 -19.56 20.66
CA LEU A 13 -70.24 -18.48 19.71
C LEU A 13 -69.42 -17.39 20.40
N VAL A 14 -68.09 -17.46 20.28
CA VAL A 14 -67.21 -16.37 20.74
C VAL A 14 -67.02 -15.37 19.59
N GLU A 15 -67.65 -14.21 19.72
CA GLU A 15 -67.39 -13.03 18.90
C GLU A 15 -65.90 -12.69 18.88
N PRO A 16 -65.30 -12.31 17.73
CA PRO A 16 -63.90 -11.92 17.69
C PRO A 16 -63.65 -10.68 18.55
N LEU A 17 -62.78 -10.82 19.56
CA LEU A 17 -62.29 -9.76 20.43
C LEU A 17 -61.91 -8.51 19.63
N LYS A 18 -62.71 -7.44 19.78
CA LYS A 18 -62.40 -6.11 19.25
C LYS A 18 -61.05 -5.64 19.78
N LEU A 19 -60.19 -5.27 18.84
CA LEU A 19 -58.83 -4.80 19.05
C LEU A 19 -58.77 -3.36 19.61
N GLU A 20 -59.66 -2.97 20.52
CA GLU A 20 -59.70 -1.59 21.05
C GLU A 20 -58.95 -1.41 22.38
N ASN A 21 -58.51 -2.50 23.03
CA ASN A 21 -57.92 -2.42 24.38
C ASN A 21 -56.46 -2.89 24.52
N VAL A 22 -55.73 -3.06 23.41
CA VAL A 22 -54.28 -3.38 23.44
C VAL A 22 -53.48 -2.30 24.19
N GLY A 23 -53.89 -1.03 24.10
CA GLY A 23 -53.26 0.08 24.81
C GLY A 23 -53.40 0.02 26.34
N ALA A 24 -54.52 -0.51 26.85
CA ALA A 24 -54.74 -0.68 28.29
C ALA A 24 -53.88 -1.84 28.84
N ILE A 25 -53.79 -2.94 28.10
CA ILE A 25 -52.97 -4.11 28.44
C ILE A 25 -51.47 -3.74 28.40
N LEU A 26 -51.02 -2.96 27.40
CA LEU A 26 -49.64 -2.44 27.36
C LEU A 26 -49.34 -1.51 28.54
N LYS A 27 -50.28 -0.66 28.95
CA LYS A 27 -50.10 0.23 30.12
C LYS A 27 -49.98 -0.55 31.42
N ILE A 28 -50.76 -1.61 31.61
CA ILE A 28 -50.70 -2.46 32.81
C ILE A 28 -49.39 -3.26 32.82
N MET A 29 -49.00 -3.86 31.69
CA MET A 29 -47.72 -4.57 31.59
C MET A 29 -46.53 -3.63 31.78
N ARG A 30 -46.55 -2.41 31.21
CA ARG A 30 -45.51 -1.40 31.39
C ARG A 30 -45.39 -0.93 32.85
N LYS A 31 -46.51 -0.76 33.56
CA LYS A 31 -46.50 -0.44 35.00
C LYS A 31 -45.95 -1.59 35.85
N LYS A 32 -46.28 -2.84 35.52
CA LYS A 32 -45.79 -4.02 36.26
C LYS A 32 -44.31 -4.30 36.01
N LEU A 33 -43.83 -4.10 34.78
CA LEU A 33 -42.40 -4.18 34.41
C LEU A 33 -41.56 -3.06 35.06
N LEU A 34 -42.06 -1.82 35.07
CA LEU A 34 -41.35 -0.70 35.70
C LEU A 34 -41.33 -0.79 37.23
N LYS A 35 -42.32 -1.45 37.86
CA LYS A 35 -42.35 -1.65 39.31
C LYS A 35 -41.34 -2.72 39.76
N ASN A 36 -41.15 -3.79 38.98
CA ASN A 36 -40.16 -4.84 39.26
C ASN A 36 -38.71 -4.46 38.88
N LEU A 37 -38.51 -3.49 37.99
CA LEU A 37 -37.17 -2.93 37.72
C LEU A 37 -36.68 -1.96 38.81
N ARG A 38 -37.54 -1.57 39.76
CA ARG A 38 -37.19 -0.65 40.87
C ARG A 38 -36.85 -1.34 42.19
N SER A 39 -37.02 -2.67 42.32
CA SER A 39 -36.80 -3.37 43.59
C SER A 39 -35.45 -4.09 43.72
N ASN A 40 -34.63 -4.14 42.67
CA ASN A 40 -33.34 -4.87 42.68
C ASN A 40 -32.10 -4.01 42.40
N PHE A 41 -32.22 -2.67 42.40
CA PHE A 41 -31.05 -1.80 42.45
C PHE A 41 -30.99 -1.13 43.82
N PRO A 42 -30.14 -1.61 44.75
CA PRO A 42 -29.85 -0.84 45.94
C PRO A 42 -29.26 0.49 45.48
N ILE A 43 -29.99 1.56 45.80
CA ILE A 43 -29.55 2.94 45.71
C ILE A 43 -28.20 2.99 46.43
N LEU A 44 -27.11 3.20 45.68
CA LEU A 44 -25.83 3.64 46.22
C LEU A 44 -26.08 4.97 46.93
N LYS A 45 -26.43 4.90 48.21
CA LYS A 45 -26.37 6.01 49.16
C LYS A 45 -24.90 6.30 49.41
N SER A 46 -24.36 7.17 48.59
CA SER A 46 -23.20 7.99 48.90
C SER A 46 -23.17 9.13 47.89
N LYS A 47 -23.87 10.23 48.20
CA LYS A 47 -23.51 11.54 47.64
C LYS A 47 -22.26 12.00 48.38
N VAL A 48 -21.10 11.50 47.97
CA VAL A 48 -19.86 12.24 48.15
C VAL A 48 -19.55 12.82 46.78
N PHE A 49 -20.07 14.02 46.52
CA PHE A 49 -19.39 14.89 45.55
C PHE A 49 -18.08 15.26 46.23
N MET A 50 -17.05 14.44 46.05
CA MET A 50 -15.68 14.94 46.11
C MET A 50 -15.62 15.91 44.93
N GLY A 51 -15.89 17.19 45.21
CA GLY A 51 -15.74 18.23 44.21
C GLY A 51 -14.29 18.23 43.79
N PHE A 52 -14.04 18.04 42.49
CA PHE A 52 -12.74 18.32 41.90
C PHE A 52 -12.38 19.76 42.26
N THR A 53 -11.16 19.97 42.72
CA THR A 53 -10.63 21.29 43.03
C THR A 53 -10.69 22.18 41.78
N PHE A 54 -10.82 23.50 41.96
CA PHE A 54 -10.82 24.45 40.84
C PHE A 54 -9.58 24.29 39.95
N ILE A 55 -8.43 23.93 40.53
CA ILE A 55 -7.19 23.68 39.80
C ILE A 55 -7.27 22.40 38.95
N GLU A 56 -7.90 21.33 39.44
CA GLU A 56 -8.06 20.08 38.68
C GLU A 56 -8.93 20.28 37.44
N ILE A 57 -10.06 20.98 37.56
CA ILE A 57 -10.92 21.25 36.39
C ILE A 57 -10.21 22.19 35.41
N LEU A 58 -9.45 23.19 35.90
CA LEU A 58 -8.70 24.10 35.04
C LEU A 58 -7.63 23.37 34.22
N VAL A 59 -6.87 22.47 34.85
CA VAL A 59 -5.86 21.65 34.16
C VAL A 59 -6.52 20.71 33.16
N VAL A 60 -7.64 20.07 33.50
CA VAL A 60 -8.36 19.16 32.60
C VAL A 60 -8.89 19.89 31.37
N VAL A 61 -9.55 21.04 31.53
CA VAL A 61 -10.05 21.82 30.40
C VAL A 61 -8.88 22.36 29.55
N GLY A 62 -7.76 22.70 30.17
CA GLY A 62 -6.52 23.06 29.47
C GLY A 62 -5.96 21.90 28.62
N ILE A 63 -5.83 20.71 29.20
CA ILE A 63 -5.34 19.52 28.49
C ILE A 63 -6.31 19.12 27.37
N VAL A 64 -7.62 19.09 27.64
CA VAL A 64 -8.64 18.79 26.63
C VAL A 64 -8.61 19.83 25.50
N GLY A 65 -8.42 21.12 25.81
CA GLY A 65 -8.28 22.17 24.81
C GLY A 65 -7.06 21.97 23.89
N ILE A 66 -5.92 21.59 24.46
CA ILE A 66 -4.70 21.28 23.69
C ILE A 66 -4.92 20.03 22.82
N LEU A 67 -5.48 18.96 23.38
CA LEU A 67 -5.74 17.72 22.67
C LEU A 67 -6.73 17.92 21.51
N VAL A 68 -7.82 18.67 21.73
CA VAL A 68 -8.81 19.01 20.68
C VAL A 68 -8.16 19.86 19.59
N GLY A 69 -7.29 20.81 19.95
CA GLY A 69 -6.52 21.62 18.99
C GLY A 69 -5.64 20.76 18.07
N ILE A 70 -4.93 19.77 18.60
CA ILE A 70 -4.07 18.86 17.83
C ILE A 70 -4.89 17.94 16.91
N VAL A 71 -6.04 17.44 17.38
CA VAL A 71 -6.89 16.54 16.59
C VAL A 71 -7.56 17.28 15.44
N ALA A 72 -8.05 18.52 15.67
CA ALA A 72 -8.81 19.29 14.69
C ALA A 72 -8.02 19.58 13.41
N VAL A 73 -6.71 19.83 13.49
CA VAL A 73 -5.86 20.16 12.33
C VAL A 73 -5.58 18.96 11.42
N ASN A 74 -5.62 17.73 11.94
CA ASN A 74 -5.28 16.51 11.18
C ASN A 74 -6.49 15.64 10.78
N PHE A 75 -7.64 15.85 11.42
CA PHE A 75 -8.82 15.03 11.23
C PHE A 75 -9.36 14.99 9.78
N PRO A 76 -9.43 16.11 9.02
CA PRO A 76 -9.94 16.07 7.65
C PRO A 76 -9.08 15.23 6.70
N ALA A 77 -7.75 15.29 6.85
CA ALA A 77 -6.83 14.51 6.02
C ALA A 77 -6.88 13.02 6.35
N SER A 78 -7.00 12.67 7.63
CA SER A 78 -7.17 11.27 8.05
C SER A 78 -8.47 10.66 7.54
N GLN A 79 -9.57 11.42 7.57
CA GLN A 79 -10.84 10.94 7.02
C GLN A 79 -10.81 10.75 5.50
N ALA A 80 -10.14 11.65 4.76
CA ALA A 80 -9.99 11.52 3.32
C ALA A 80 -9.23 10.23 2.96
N ARG A 81 -8.13 9.92 3.65
CA ARG A 81 -7.37 8.67 3.47
C ARG A 81 -8.19 7.41 3.78
N ALA A 82 -9.01 7.46 4.84
CA ALA A 82 -9.89 6.35 5.19
C ALA A 82 -10.94 6.10 4.08
N ARG A 83 -11.51 7.18 3.52
CA ARG A 83 -12.44 7.08 2.38
C ARG A 83 -11.75 6.56 1.12
N ASP A 84 -10.53 7.00 0.81
CA ASP A 84 -9.76 6.47 -0.33
C ASP A 84 -9.43 4.97 -0.17
N THR A 85 -9.13 4.53 1.06
CA THR A 85 -8.93 3.11 1.37
C THR A 85 -10.22 2.31 1.15
N LYS A 86 -11.37 2.87 1.57
CA LYS A 86 -12.68 2.29 1.31
C LYS A 86 -12.98 2.19 -0.19
N ARG A 87 -12.67 3.22 -0.98
CA ARG A 87 -12.82 3.21 -2.45
C ARG A 87 -12.06 2.07 -3.10
N LEU A 88 -10.80 1.86 -2.71
CA LEU A 88 -10.01 0.74 -3.23
C LEU A 88 -10.59 -0.61 -2.82
N SER A 89 -11.06 -0.75 -1.58
CA SER A 89 -11.76 -1.96 -1.14
C SER A 89 -13.01 -2.25 -1.97
N ASP A 90 -13.79 -1.22 -2.30
CA ASP A 90 -15.01 -1.36 -3.09
C ASP A 90 -14.72 -1.76 -4.53
N LEU A 91 -13.69 -1.17 -5.15
CA LEU A 91 -13.24 -1.59 -6.47
C LEU A 91 -12.77 -3.05 -6.49
N ASN A 92 -12.07 -3.51 -5.45
CA ASN A 92 -11.68 -4.92 -5.35
C ASN A 92 -12.88 -5.85 -5.15
N GLN A 93 -13.91 -5.41 -4.43
CA GLN A 93 -15.17 -6.16 -4.34
C GLN A 93 -15.83 -6.28 -5.71
N TYR A 94 -15.90 -5.19 -6.47
CA TYR A 94 -16.42 -5.22 -7.84
C TYR A 94 -15.60 -6.11 -8.78
N LYS A 95 -14.27 -6.10 -8.66
CA LYS A 95 -13.39 -7.02 -9.40
C LYS A 95 -13.83 -8.46 -9.15
N THR A 96 -13.95 -8.89 -7.90
CA THR A 96 -14.37 -10.25 -7.57
C THR A 96 -15.72 -10.61 -8.18
N LEU A 97 -16.69 -9.69 -8.17
CA LEU A 97 -17.99 -9.92 -8.79
C LEU A 97 -17.92 -10.00 -10.32
N LEU A 98 -17.08 -9.20 -10.96
CA LEU A 98 -16.86 -9.25 -12.41
C LEU A 98 -16.15 -10.54 -12.84
N GLU A 99 -15.18 -11.01 -12.07
CA GLU A 99 -14.55 -12.31 -12.33
C GLU A 99 -15.53 -13.46 -12.12
N GLN A 100 -16.39 -13.39 -11.09
CA GLN A 100 -17.46 -14.37 -10.91
C GLN A 100 -18.42 -14.37 -12.11
N TYR A 101 -18.85 -13.19 -12.55
CA TYR A 101 -19.72 -13.06 -13.72
C TYR A 101 -19.08 -13.69 -14.97
N ALA A 102 -17.80 -13.41 -15.23
CA ALA A 102 -17.08 -13.98 -16.36
C ALA A 102 -16.99 -15.51 -16.28
N ASN A 103 -16.79 -16.08 -15.08
CA ASN A 103 -16.82 -17.53 -14.89
C ASN A 103 -18.18 -18.15 -15.23
N GLU A 104 -19.28 -17.41 -15.05
CA GLU A 104 -20.63 -17.84 -15.39
C GLU A 104 -20.99 -17.56 -16.87
N HIS A 105 -20.19 -16.77 -17.59
CA HIS A 105 -20.44 -16.30 -18.96
C HIS A 105 -19.26 -16.55 -19.91
N ASP A 106 -18.68 -17.76 -19.87
CA ASP A 106 -17.64 -18.23 -20.80
C ASP A 106 -16.40 -17.32 -20.90
N GLY A 107 -16.07 -16.62 -19.82
CA GLY A 107 -14.94 -15.68 -19.75
C GLY A 107 -15.24 -14.29 -20.31
N PHE A 108 -16.50 -13.97 -20.61
CA PHE A 108 -16.91 -12.65 -21.09
C PHE A 108 -17.45 -11.74 -19.98
N TYR A 109 -17.02 -10.48 -19.99
CA TYR A 109 -17.51 -9.42 -19.10
C TYR A 109 -18.68 -8.64 -19.72
N PRO A 110 -19.47 -7.88 -18.92
CA PRO A 110 -20.53 -7.03 -19.42
C PRO A 110 -20.04 -6.00 -20.47
N LEU A 111 -20.78 -5.81 -21.55
CA LEU A 111 -20.35 -4.96 -22.67
C LEU A 111 -20.75 -3.49 -22.49
N TYR A 112 -19.77 -2.64 -22.21
CA TYR A 112 -19.92 -1.20 -22.10
C TYR A 112 -18.67 -0.52 -22.63
N THR A 113 -18.66 -0.15 -23.91
CA THR A 113 -17.51 0.50 -24.57
C THR A 113 -17.37 1.97 -24.22
N SER A 114 -18.31 2.52 -23.45
CA SER A 114 -18.30 3.87 -22.92
C SER A 114 -18.37 3.84 -21.39
N ARG A 115 -17.84 4.89 -20.75
CA ARG A 115 -17.89 5.09 -19.30
C ARG A 115 -19.31 4.87 -18.78
N THR A 116 -19.45 3.87 -17.91
CA THR A 116 -20.73 3.50 -17.28
C THR A 116 -20.55 3.40 -15.77
N SER A 117 -21.58 3.77 -15.01
CA SER A 117 -21.54 3.64 -13.54
C SER A 117 -21.51 2.18 -13.13
N LEU A 118 -20.62 1.81 -12.21
CA LEU A 118 -20.57 0.46 -11.63
C LEU A 118 -21.86 0.09 -10.88
N SER A 119 -22.62 1.06 -10.38
CA SER A 119 -23.93 0.80 -9.78
C SER A 119 -24.96 0.29 -10.79
N THR A 120 -24.86 0.73 -12.06
CA THR A 120 -25.69 0.24 -13.17
C THR A 120 -25.31 -1.18 -13.53
N ILE A 121 -24.01 -1.45 -13.68
CA ILE A 121 -23.48 -2.80 -13.97
C ILE A 121 -23.89 -3.79 -12.88
N CYS A 122 -23.75 -3.36 -11.63
CA CYS A 122 -24.12 -4.13 -10.45
C CYS A 122 -25.59 -4.56 -10.45
N SER A 123 -26.47 -3.68 -10.92
CA SER A 123 -27.92 -3.93 -10.91
C SER A 123 -28.41 -4.71 -12.13
N ASN A 124 -27.84 -4.42 -13.30
CA ASN A 124 -28.33 -4.94 -14.57
C ASN A 124 -27.63 -6.25 -14.98
N ASP A 125 -26.34 -6.38 -14.67
CA ASP A 125 -25.52 -7.51 -15.14
C ASP A 125 -25.14 -8.45 -13.99
N LEU A 126 -24.75 -7.90 -12.83
CA LEU A 126 -24.27 -8.71 -11.70
C LEU A 126 -25.40 -9.26 -10.81
N GLY A 127 -26.66 -8.92 -11.09
CA GLY A 127 -27.83 -9.51 -10.41
C GLY A 127 -28.07 -9.04 -8.97
N PHE A 128 -27.44 -7.94 -8.53
CA PHE A 128 -27.65 -7.39 -7.19
C PHE A 128 -28.66 -6.24 -7.19
N PRO A 129 -29.50 -6.07 -6.16
CA PRO A 129 -30.30 -4.86 -6.02
C PRO A 129 -29.40 -3.63 -5.80
N ALA A 130 -29.79 -2.48 -6.35
CA ALA A 130 -29.02 -1.23 -6.28
C ALA A 130 -28.67 -0.75 -4.84
N SER A 131 -29.38 -1.24 -3.82
CA SER A 131 -29.11 -0.98 -2.40
C SER A 131 -27.92 -1.77 -1.83
N GLN A 132 -27.55 -2.89 -2.45
CA GLN A 132 -26.43 -3.74 -2.05
C GLN A 132 -25.13 -3.41 -2.80
N CYS A 133 -25.21 -2.60 -3.85
CA CYS A 133 -24.06 -2.16 -4.63
C CYS A 133 -23.21 -1.16 -3.83
N PRO A 134 -21.89 -1.38 -3.71
CA PRO A 134 -20.98 -0.41 -3.10
C PRO A 134 -21.08 0.97 -3.77
N LYS A 135 -21.23 2.01 -2.96
CA LYS A 135 -21.29 3.41 -3.41
C LYS A 135 -20.10 4.18 -2.87
N ASP A 136 -19.66 5.18 -3.63
CA ASP A 136 -18.61 6.09 -3.15
C ASP A 136 -19.07 6.77 -1.85
N PRO A 137 -18.18 6.95 -0.85
CA PRO A 137 -18.53 7.65 0.39
C PRO A 137 -19.04 9.09 0.20
N LYS A 138 -18.76 9.70 -0.96
CA LYS A 138 -19.24 11.01 -1.41
C LYS A 138 -20.05 10.90 -2.69
N ASP A 139 -20.65 9.74 -2.95
CA ASP A 139 -21.42 9.46 -4.16
C ASP A 139 -22.38 10.61 -4.45
N ASN A 140 -22.27 11.17 -5.65
CA ASN A 140 -23.17 12.19 -6.17
C ASN A 140 -23.22 13.53 -5.39
N ALA A 141 -22.42 13.71 -4.35
CA ALA A 141 -22.38 14.93 -3.52
C ALA A 141 -21.31 15.94 -3.97
N ASP A 142 -20.17 15.45 -4.49
CA ASP A 142 -19.04 16.27 -4.93
C ASP A 142 -18.71 16.01 -6.42
N ILE A 143 -18.09 17.01 -7.07
CA ILE A 143 -17.48 16.88 -8.40
C ILE A 143 -16.03 16.45 -8.19
N CYS A 144 -15.68 15.28 -8.73
CA CYS A 144 -14.36 14.69 -8.57
C CYS A 144 -13.45 14.84 -9.80
N ASP A 145 -14.02 15.12 -10.97
CA ASP A 145 -13.29 15.25 -12.25
C ASP A 145 -13.99 16.22 -13.21
N GLY A 146 -13.52 17.47 -13.30
CA GLY A 146 -14.09 18.48 -14.19
C GLY A 146 -15.57 18.77 -13.93
N ASN A 147 -16.46 18.04 -14.63
CA ASN A 147 -17.93 18.06 -14.49
C ASN A 147 -18.53 16.69 -14.08
N THR A 148 -17.70 15.71 -13.75
CA THR A 148 -18.10 14.33 -13.41
C THR A 148 -18.23 14.18 -11.90
N ARG A 149 -19.36 13.62 -11.46
CA ARG A 149 -19.66 13.35 -10.05
C ARG A 149 -18.74 12.26 -9.50
N CYS A 150 -18.43 12.32 -8.22
CA CYS A 150 -17.72 11.24 -7.54
C CYS A 150 -18.53 9.94 -7.61
N GLY A 151 -17.89 8.86 -8.05
CA GLY A 151 -18.51 7.56 -8.25
C GLY A 151 -17.51 6.54 -8.79
N TYR A 152 -17.97 5.28 -8.88
CA TYR A 152 -17.22 4.18 -9.46
C TYR A 152 -17.68 3.93 -10.90
N TYR A 153 -16.72 3.73 -11.79
CA TYR A 153 -16.97 3.61 -13.23
C TYR A 153 -16.36 2.34 -13.80
N TYR A 154 -16.94 1.89 -14.91
CA TYR A 154 -16.59 0.69 -15.65
C TYR A 154 -16.55 0.98 -17.16
N VAL A 155 -15.61 0.34 -17.85
CA VAL A 155 -15.57 0.25 -19.31
C VAL A 155 -14.97 -1.11 -19.70
N SER A 156 -15.51 -1.73 -20.74
CA SER A 156 -14.99 -2.97 -21.35
C SER A 156 -14.63 -2.80 -22.82
N ASN A 157 -13.80 -3.70 -23.33
CA ASN A 157 -13.45 -3.71 -24.75
C ASN A 157 -14.61 -4.30 -25.56
N SER A 158 -14.64 -4.02 -26.86
CA SER A 158 -15.67 -4.56 -27.76
C SER A 158 -15.69 -6.09 -27.81
N ALA A 159 -14.58 -6.74 -27.45
CA ALA A 159 -14.46 -8.20 -27.37
C ALA A 159 -14.96 -8.80 -26.05
N LYS A 160 -15.36 -7.99 -25.05
CA LYS A 160 -15.78 -8.42 -23.71
C LYS A 160 -14.73 -9.20 -22.91
N THR A 161 -13.47 -9.18 -23.33
CA THR A 161 -12.37 -9.94 -22.72
C THR A 161 -11.53 -9.12 -21.75
N SER A 162 -11.72 -7.81 -21.71
CA SER A 162 -10.99 -6.94 -20.79
C SER A 162 -11.88 -5.81 -20.29
N TYR A 163 -11.66 -5.43 -19.04
CA TYR A 163 -12.29 -4.27 -18.42
C TYR A 163 -11.30 -3.46 -17.58
N VAL A 164 -11.68 -2.21 -17.34
CA VAL A 164 -11.07 -1.31 -16.36
C VAL A 164 -12.18 -0.73 -15.49
N ILE A 165 -11.99 -0.77 -14.18
CA ILE A 165 -12.83 -0.07 -13.20
C ILE A 165 -12.02 0.98 -12.47
N TRP A 166 -12.63 2.12 -12.13
CA TRP A 166 -11.93 3.19 -11.45
C TRP A 166 -12.85 4.05 -10.59
N GLY A 167 -12.24 4.79 -9.66
CA GLY A 167 -12.89 5.84 -8.87
C GLY A 167 -11.90 6.96 -8.58
N ALA A 168 -12.39 8.20 -8.52
CA ALA A 168 -11.56 9.36 -8.23
C ALA A 168 -11.21 9.46 -6.74
N LYS A 169 -9.97 9.83 -6.43
CA LYS A 169 -9.50 10.02 -5.05
C LYS A 169 -9.87 11.39 -4.52
N GLU A 170 -9.98 11.51 -3.19
CA GLU A 170 -10.33 12.79 -2.57
C GLU A 170 -9.14 13.75 -2.47
N LYS A 171 -9.26 14.91 -3.11
CA LYS A 171 -8.31 16.04 -3.09
C LYS A 171 -6.84 15.71 -3.43
N PRO A 172 -6.51 15.37 -4.68
CA PRO A 172 -5.15 15.56 -5.15
C PRO A 172 -5.02 16.96 -5.77
N VAL A 173 -3.78 17.46 -5.85
CA VAL A 173 -3.42 18.74 -6.50
C VAL A 173 -3.73 18.69 -8.02
N GLN A 174 -4.01 17.50 -8.55
CA GLN A 174 -4.47 17.16 -9.90
C GLN A 174 -5.54 16.05 -9.82
N TYR A 175 -6.27 15.74 -10.90
CA TYR A 175 -7.16 14.57 -10.91
C TYR A 175 -6.33 13.29 -10.72
N THR A 176 -6.68 12.44 -9.75
CA THR A 176 -6.03 11.14 -9.52
C THR A 176 -7.10 10.08 -9.31
N TYR A 177 -6.98 8.97 -10.02
CA TYR A 177 -7.94 7.88 -10.02
C TYR A 177 -7.28 6.62 -9.50
N SER A 178 -7.97 5.90 -8.63
CA SER A 178 -7.64 4.51 -8.30
C SER A 178 -8.27 3.62 -9.34
N LEU A 179 -7.48 2.74 -9.97
CA LEU A 179 -7.93 1.85 -11.02
C LEU A 179 -7.59 0.39 -10.74
N VAL A 180 -8.45 -0.50 -11.23
CA VAL A 180 -8.31 -1.96 -11.15
C VAL A 180 -8.66 -2.54 -12.52
N CYS A 181 -7.84 -3.46 -12.99
CA CYS A 181 -7.92 -4.07 -14.30
C CYS A 181 -8.29 -5.55 -14.23
N SER A 182 -8.91 -6.05 -15.31
CA SER A 182 -9.18 -7.47 -15.57
C SER A 182 -7.95 -8.39 -15.46
N ASN A 183 -6.76 -7.93 -15.84
CA ASN A 183 -5.51 -8.70 -15.66
C ASN A 183 -5.01 -8.77 -14.20
N GLY A 184 -5.82 -8.28 -13.26
CA GLY A 184 -5.54 -8.28 -11.83
C GLY A 184 -4.66 -7.15 -11.34
N THR A 185 -4.13 -6.31 -12.23
CA THR A 185 -3.32 -5.16 -11.86
C THR A 185 -4.18 -4.04 -11.27
N SER A 186 -3.64 -3.31 -10.31
CA SER A 186 -4.26 -2.11 -9.72
C SER A 186 -3.21 -1.02 -9.55
N GLY A 187 -3.65 0.24 -9.55
CA GLY A 187 -2.74 1.37 -9.56
C GLY A 187 -3.47 2.71 -9.50
N GLU A 188 -2.69 3.77 -9.63
CA GLU A 188 -3.18 5.15 -9.71
C GLU A 188 -2.81 5.78 -11.05
N ASP A 189 -3.70 6.60 -11.60
CA ASP A 189 -3.43 7.37 -12.82
C ASP A 189 -3.98 8.80 -12.69
N VAL A 190 -3.44 9.72 -13.51
CA VAL A 190 -3.80 11.14 -13.53
C VAL A 190 -4.84 11.50 -14.59
N ALA A 191 -5.21 10.53 -15.43
CA ALA A 191 -6.27 10.65 -16.41
C ALA A 191 -7.35 9.58 -16.18
N SER A 192 -8.60 9.92 -16.47
CA SER A 192 -9.67 8.93 -16.43
C SER A 192 -9.57 7.99 -17.65
N PRO A 193 -9.76 6.67 -17.46
CA PRO A 193 -9.77 5.72 -18.58
C PRO A 193 -10.82 6.09 -19.64
N SER A 194 -10.41 6.08 -20.91
CA SER A 194 -11.28 6.30 -22.07
C SER A 194 -11.60 5.01 -22.84
N ALA A 195 -10.93 3.91 -22.51
CA ALA A 195 -11.09 2.59 -23.11
C ALA A 195 -10.70 1.51 -22.10
N ALA A 196 -11.04 0.25 -22.39
CA ALA A 196 -10.69 -0.89 -21.54
C ALA A 196 -9.23 -1.36 -21.67
N THR A 197 -8.36 -0.48 -22.16
CA THR A 197 -6.92 -0.65 -22.15
C THR A 197 -6.40 -0.16 -20.80
N CYS A 198 -5.71 -1.03 -20.06
CA CYS A 198 -5.05 -0.65 -18.82
C CYS A 198 -3.92 0.35 -19.13
N PRO A 199 -3.97 1.58 -18.62
CA PRO A 199 -2.92 2.57 -18.89
C PRO A 199 -1.60 2.12 -18.26
N PHE A 200 -0.52 2.15 -19.05
CA PHE A 200 0.83 1.75 -18.64
C PHE A 200 1.61 2.88 -17.97
N THR A 201 1.03 3.46 -16.91
CA THR A 201 1.71 4.42 -16.02
C THR A 201 1.53 3.98 -14.57
N PHE A 202 1.93 2.74 -14.25
CA PHE A 202 1.76 2.19 -12.91
C PHE A 202 2.53 2.99 -11.85
N ARG A 203 1.80 3.78 -11.05
CA ARG A 203 2.16 4.03 -9.66
C ARG A 203 1.43 2.97 -8.82
N PRO A 204 2.14 2.00 -8.20
CA PRO A 204 1.47 1.03 -7.34
C PRO A 204 0.73 1.79 -6.25
N SER A 205 -0.58 1.53 -6.11
CA SER A 205 -1.36 2.10 -5.02
C SER A 205 -0.75 1.59 -3.70
N PRO A 206 -0.40 2.46 -2.74
CA PRO A 206 0.21 2.04 -1.50
C PRO A 206 -0.76 1.08 -0.79
N THR A 207 -0.33 -0.18 -0.65
CA THR A 207 -1.04 -1.17 0.14
C THR A 207 -1.24 -0.61 1.55
N ALA A 208 -2.48 -0.39 1.94
CA ALA A 208 -2.84 0.08 3.27
C ALA A 208 -2.18 -0.85 4.32
N GLY A 209 -1.65 -0.24 5.39
CA GLY A 209 -1.06 -0.96 6.52
C GLY A 209 -2.02 -1.99 7.14
N PRO A 210 -1.50 -2.86 8.02
CA PRO A 210 -2.19 -4.06 8.47
C PRO A 210 -3.52 -3.70 9.13
N THR A 211 -4.61 -4.11 8.49
CA THR A 211 -5.95 -4.10 9.09
C THR A 211 -6.03 -5.29 10.03
N ILE A 212 -5.97 -5.03 11.34
CA ILE A 212 -6.28 -6.00 12.38
C ILE A 212 -7.80 -6.23 12.40
N THR A 213 -8.28 -7.11 11.53
CA THR A 213 -9.59 -7.76 11.72
C THR A 213 -9.34 -9.24 12.00
N PRO A 214 -9.68 -9.74 13.21
CA PRO A 214 -9.52 -11.15 13.52
C PRO A 214 -10.63 -11.94 12.81
N THR A 215 -10.26 -12.78 11.84
CA THR A 215 -11.16 -13.79 11.29
C THR A 215 -10.88 -15.11 12.01
N SER A 216 -11.70 -15.44 13.00
CA SER A 216 -11.69 -16.73 13.68
C SER A 216 -12.68 -17.68 13.00
N VAL A 217 -12.28 -18.33 11.90
CA VAL A 217 -12.92 -19.58 11.45
C VAL A 217 -11.86 -20.46 10.75
N PRO A 218 -11.48 -21.61 11.33
CA PRO A 218 -10.70 -22.62 10.62
C PRO A 218 -11.67 -23.58 9.92
N THR A 219 -11.70 -23.60 8.59
CA THR A 219 -12.38 -24.66 7.84
C THR A 219 -11.32 -25.61 7.30
N ALA A 220 -11.08 -26.68 8.05
CA ALA A 220 -10.38 -27.86 7.54
C ALA A 220 -11.39 -28.75 6.81
N VAL A 221 -11.24 -28.89 5.49
CA VAL A 221 -11.76 -30.04 4.75
C VAL A 221 -10.66 -30.47 3.76
N PRO A 222 -10.06 -31.66 3.93
CA PRO A 222 -9.15 -32.23 2.94
C PRO A 222 -9.98 -33.02 1.94
N THR A 223 -9.98 -32.60 0.66
CA THR A 223 -10.57 -33.41 -0.40
C THR A 223 -9.44 -34.18 -1.09
N SER A 224 -9.36 -35.48 -0.80
CA SER A 224 -8.50 -36.44 -1.45
C SER A 224 -9.18 -36.98 -2.72
N VAL A 225 -8.75 -36.52 -3.90
CA VAL A 225 -9.00 -37.24 -5.15
C VAL A 225 -7.73 -37.23 -6.00
N PRO A 226 -7.10 -38.40 -6.25
CA PRO A 226 -5.98 -38.52 -7.16
C PRO A 226 -6.49 -38.83 -8.58
N THR A 227 -6.03 -38.07 -9.57
CA THR A 227 -6.22 -38.40 -10.99
C THR A 227 -4.89 -38.93 -11.54
N PRO A 228 -4.82 -40.18 -12.05
CA PRO A 228 -3.58 -40.72 -12.59
C PRO A 228 -3.46 -40.52 -14.12
N VAL A 229 -2.19 -40.54 -14.56
CA VAL A 229 -1.65 -40.83 -15.90
C VAL A 229 -1.43 -39.63 -16.86
N PRO A 230 -0.15 -39.30 -17.16
CA PRO A 230 0.27 -38.71 -18.42
C PRO A 230 0.84 -39.79 -19.35
N THR A 231 0.22 -39.98 -20.52
CA THR A 231 0.75 -40.82 -21.60
C THR A 231 1.73 -40.00 -22.45
N ALA A 232 2.95 -40.51 -22.58
CA ALA A 232 4.01 -39.96 -23.41
C ALA A 232 3.75 -40.20 -24.91
N VAL A 233 4.04 -39.19 -25.73
CA VAL A 233 4.50 -39.38 -27.12
C VAL A 233 5.54 -38.28 -27.45
N PRO A 234 6.76 -38.64 -27.88
CA PRO A 234 7.77 -37.70 -28.37
C PRO A 234 7.78 -37.66 -29.90
N THR A 235 7.83 -36.49 -30.51
CA THR A 235 8.29 -36.36 -31.90
C THR A 235 9.08 -35.06 -32.09
N ALA A 236 10.36 -35.22 -32.39
CA ALA A 236 11.29 -34.16 -32.76
C ALA A 236 11.17 -33.82 -34.25
N VAL A 237 11.29 -32.54 -34.59
CA VAL A 237 11.96 -32.06 -35.82
C VAL A 237 12.57 -30.67 -35.53
N PRO A 238 13.87 -30.45 -35.80
CA PRO A 238 14.53 -29.15 -35.69
C PRO A 238 14.65 -28.47 -37.05
N THR A 239 14.46 -27.16 -37.16
CA THR A 239 15.11 -26.35 -38.21
C THR A 239 15.31 -24.91 -37.74
N ALA A 240 16.53 -24.44 -37.93
CA ALA A 240 17.15 -23.23 -37.39
C ALA A 240 16.65 -21.93 -38.01
N VAL A 241 16.60 -20.86 -37.20
CA VAL A 241 17.38 -19.61 -37.33
C VAL A 241 17.36 -18.87 -35.97
N PRO A 242 18.50 -18.64 -35.29
CA PRO A 242 18.60 -17.63 -34.24
C PRO A 242 19.31 -16.38 -34.79
N THR A 243 18.57 -15.30 -34.97
CA THR A 243 19.14 -13.95 -35.05
C THR A 243 19.46 -13.54 -33.61
N ALA A 244 20.74 -13.57 -33.24
CA ALA A 244 21.20 -13.19 -31.91
C ALA A 244 20.92 -11.70 -31.63
N VAL A 245 19.83 -11.44 -30.91
CA VAL A 245 19.69 -10.25 -30.07
C VAL A 245 20.30 -10.64 -28.71
N PRO A 246 21.17 -9.81 -28.10
CA PRO A 246 21.75 -10.14 -26.81
C PRO A 246 20.67 -10.04 -25.73
N THR A 247 20.10 -11.17 -25.34
CA THR A 247 19.27 -11.31 -24.14
C THR A 247 20.20 -11.34 -22.92
N PRO A 248 19.86 -10.61 -21.84
CA PRO A 248 20.71 -10.47 -20.66
C PRO A 248 20.85 -11.82 -19.95
N ASN A 249 22.08 -12.18 -19.63
CA ASN A 249 22.47 -13.41 -18.94
C ASN A 249 21.68 -13.55 -17.62
N PRO A 250 20.63 -14.39 -17.53
CA PRO A 250 20.07 -14.78 -16.24
C PRO A 250 20.99 -15.86 -15.69
N CYS A 251 21.27 -15.83 -14.38
CA CYS A 251 22.12 -16.85 -13.77
C CYS A 251 21.57 -18.26 -14.06
N THR A 252 22.31 -19.05 -14.85
CA THR A 252 22.09 -20.48 -15.01
C THR A 252 22.61 -21.20 -13.77
N VAL A 253 21.78 -22.05 -13.19
CA VAL A 253 22.14 -22.96 -12.10
C VAL A 253 23.36 -23.77 -12.54
N GLY A 254 24.47 -23.68 -11.79
CA GLY A 254 25.65 -24.53 -11.98
C GLY A 254 26.93 -23.89 -12.49
N SER A 255 27.03 -22.56 -12.67
CA SER A 255 28.29 -21.93 -13.12
C SER A 255 28.98 -21.14 -12.00
N CYS A 256 29.68 -21.84 -11.09
CA CYS A 256 30.68 -21.21 -10.23
C CYS A 256 31.99 -21.07 -11.02
N ASN A 257 32.26 -19.91 -11.62
CA ASN A 257 33.61 -19.61 -12.08
C ASN A 257 34.42 -19.11 -10.87
N SER A 258 35.49 -19.84 -10.52
CA SER A 258 36.50 -19.44 -9.53
C SER A 258 36.00 -19.31 -8.07
N GLY A 259 35.10 -20.19 -7.62
CA GLY A 259 34.81 -20.37 -6.19
C GLY A 259 34.08 -19.20 -5.50
N ALA A 260 33.49 -18.27 -6.27
CA ALA A 260 32.67 -17.19 -5.73
C ALA A 260 31.25 -17.26 -6.33
N CYS A 261 30.24 -17.32 -5.45
CA CYS A 261 28.90 -16.92 -5.84
C CYS A 261 28.94 -15.42 -6.19
N PRO A 262 28.39 -14.97 -7.33
CA PRO A 262 28.35 -13.55 -7.66
C PRO A 262 27.57 -12.69 -6.63
N PHE A 263 26.84 -13.33 -5.70
CA PHE A 263 25.90 -12.68 -4.78
C PHE A 263 26.05 -13.02 -3.28
N GLY A 264 27.11 -13.66 -2.79
CA GLY A 264 27.26 -13.82 -1.33
C GLY A 264 28.20 -14.91 -0.82
N SER A 265 28.20 -15.08 0.51
CA SER A 265 28.98 -16.09 1.24
C SER A 265 28.06 -16.97 2.09
N VAL A 266 28.35 -18.27 2.18
CA VAL A 266 27.65 -19.19 3.09
C VAL A 266 28.02 -18.92 4.56
N PRO A 267 27.11 -19.16 5.53
CA PRO A 267 27.41 -19.03 6.96
C PRO A 267 28.50 -20.05 7.37
N GLY A 268 29.61 -19.58 7.95
CA GLY A 268 30.71 -20.44 8.42
C GLY A 268 32.09 -20.15 7.82
N GLY A 269 32.20 -19.23 6.85
CA GLY A 269 33.46 -18.59 6.49
C GLY A 269 34.62 -19.51 6.08
N THR A 270 34.63 -19.92 4.81
CA THR A 270 35.77 -19.80 3.88
C THR A 270 35.19 -19.96 2.48
N THR A 271 35.54 -19.05 1.58
CA THR A 271 35.19 -19.14 0.16
C THR A 271 35.82 -20.39 -0.46
N SER A 272 35.08 -21.48 -0.51
CA SER A 272 35.39 -22.60 -1.40
C SER A 272 34.16 -23.49 -1.58
N CYS A 273 33.48 -23.36 -2.71
CA CYS A 273 32.86 -24.53 -3.33
C CYS A 273 34.03 -25.36 -3.88
N GLY A 274 34.36 -26.49 -3.25
CA GLY A 274 35.36 -27.41 -3.77
C GLY A 274 34.89 -28.03 -5.10
N PRO A 275 35.80 -28.51 -5.96
CA PRO A 275 35.49 -29.07 -7.29
C PRO A 275 34.65 -30.37 -7.28
N SER A 276 34.01 -30.72 -6.18
CA SER A 276 33.27 -31.99 -6.01
C SER A 276 31.91 -31.86 -5.32
N GLU A 277 31.39 -30.65 -5.10
CA GLU A 277 30.05 -30.42 -4.54
C GLU A 277 29.15 -29.77 -5.60
N VAL A 278 28.13 -30.50 -6.06
CA VAL A 278 27.37 -30.22 -7.30
C VAL A 278 26.20 -29.24 -7.14
N SER A 279 25.94 -28.64 -5.96
CA SER A 279 24.76 -27.78 -5.85
C SER A 279 24.87 -26.65 -4.83
N CYS A 280 24.96 -25.40 -5.32
CA CYS A 280 24.60 -24.22 -4.55
C CYS A 280 23.07 -24.19 -4.43
N ILE A 281 22.52 -24.64 -3.29
CA ILE A 281 21.09 -24.53 -3.04
C ILE A 281 20.76 -23.04 -2.78
N PRO A 282 19.85 -22.40 -3.54
CA PRO A 282 19.52 -20.96 -3.40
C PRO A 282 19.12 -20.53 -1.99
N SER A 283 18.60 -21.46 -1.17
CA SER A 283 18.15 -21.22 0.20
C SER A 283 19.29 -21.05 1.22
N SER A 284 20.54 -21.28 0.83
CA SER A 284 21.73 -21.17 1.71
C SER A 284 22.64 -19.98 1.37
N CYS A 285 22.41 -19.31 0.25
CA CYS A 285 23.18 -18.14 -0.17
C CYS A 285 22.60 -16.88 0.44
N VAL A 286 23.23 -16.39 1.51
CA VAL A 286 22.87 -15.10 2.10
C VAL A 286 23.69 -14.00 1.42
N PRO A 287 23.06 -12.93 0.90
CA PRO A 287 23.82 -11.82 0.33
C PRO A 287 24.73 -11.21 1.39
N ALA A 288 26.02 -11.13 1.08
CA ALA A 288 27.06 -10.68 2.01
C ALA A 288 27.07 -9.16 2.21
N PHE A 289 26.33 -8.43 1.38
CA PHE A 289 26.29 -6.97 1.36
C PHE A 289 24.96 -6.48 0.80
N TYR A 290 24.64 -5.22 1.13
CA TYR A 290 23.63 -4.39 0.50
C TYR A 290 24.25 -3.48 -0.55
N TYR A 291 23.53 -3.20 -1.63
CA TYR A 291 23.96 -2.21 -2.61
C TYR A 291 23.60 -0.78 -2.20
N ALA A 292 24.46 0.17 -2.55
CA ALA A 292 24.18 1.59 -2.47
C ALA A 292 24.72 2.33 -3.70
N PHE A 293 23.96 3.30 -4.21
CA PHE A 293 24.35 4.08 -5.38
C PHE A 293 23.67 5.46 -5.40
N VAL A 294 24.13 6.33 -6.28
CA VAL A 294 23.52 7.62 -6.62
C VAL A 294 22.50 7.44 -7.74
N SER A 295 21.33 8.08 -7.66
CA SER A 295 20.34 8.04 -8.75
C SER A 295 20.96 8.50 -10.08
N THR A 296 20.41 8.07 -11.21
CA THR A 296 20.79 8.61 -12.53
C THR A 296 19.94 9.83 -12.90
N THR A 297 18.74 9.89 -12.36
CA THR A 297 17.80 11.01 -12.45
C THR A 297 18.13 12.12 -11.44
N THR A 298 17.92 13.34 -11.89
CA THR A 298 18.06 14.57 -11.11
C THR A 298 16.69 15.12 -10.73
N PHE A 299 16.62 15.79 -9.59
CA PHE A 299 15.42 16.34 -9.02
C PHE A 299 15.67 17.78 -8.59
N THR A 300 14.64 18.62 -8.71
CA THR A 300 14.56 19.80 -7.86
C THR A 300 14.15 19.38 -6.44
N GLY A 301 14.10 20.32 -5.51
CA GLY A 301 13.61 20.07 -4.15
C GLY A 301 12.17 19.55 -4.09
N ASN A 302 11.39 19.68 -5.17
CA ASN A 302 10.07 19.07 -5.28
C ASN A 302 10.15 17.69 -5.94
N MET A 303 10.17 16.65 -5.11
CA MET A 303 10.05 15.25 -5.54
C MET A 303 8.61 14.72 -5.41
N ASN A 304 7.64 15.59 -5.08
CA ASN A 304 6.30 15.21 -4.65
C ASN A 304 6.34 14.21 -3.48
N GLY A 305 7.30 14.40 -2.57
CA GLY A 305 7.51 13.61 -1.36
C GLY A 305 8.45 12.40 -1.50
N ILE A 306 8.88 11.90 -0.34
CA ILE A 306 9.87 10.80 -0.22
C ILE A 306 9.44 9.49 -0.91
N SER A 307 8.13 9.24 -1.03
CA SER A 307 7.64 8.02 -1.69
C SER A 307 8.08 7.95 -3.16
N ASN A 308 8.11 9.07 -3.87
CA ASN A 308 8.52 9.06 -5.27
C ASN A 308 10.04 8.97 -5.41
N ALA A 309 10.80 9.54 -4.47
CA ALA A 309 12.23 9.31 -4.38
C ALA A 309 12.55 7.82 -4.16
N ASN A 310 11.79 7.13 -3.31
CA ASN A 310 11.89 5.67 -3.14
C ASN A 310 11.57 4.90 -4.44
N THR A 311 10.47 5.25 -5.11
CA THR A 311 10.11 4.65 -6.41
C THR A 311 11.20 4.84 -7.45
N GLU A 312 11.81 6.02 -7.49
CA GLU A 312 12.88 6.31 -8.44
C GLU A 312 14.14 5.49 -8.12
N CYS A 313 14.49 5.31 -6.85
CA CYS A 313 15.58 4.42 -6.45
C CYS A 313 15.34 2.99 -6.92
N GLN A 314 14.12 2.45 -6.74
CA GLN A 314 13.79 1.12 -7.24
C GLN A 314 13.85 1.05 -8.77
N LYS A 315 13.35 2.08 -9.47
CA LYS A 315 13.40 2.16 -10.93
C LYS A 315 14.84 2.14 -11.44
N ASN A 316 15.74 2.91 -10.82
CA ASN A 316 17.16 2.94 -11.17
C ASN A 316 17.81 1.57 -10.97
N ALA A 317 17.54 0.90 -9.85
CA ALA A 317 18.04 -0.44 -9.62
C ALA A 317 17.58 -1.42 -10.71
N ASN A 318 16.29 -1.41 -11.04
CA ASN A 318 15.72 -2.28 -12.07
C ASN A 318 16.31 -2.00 -13.47
N SER A 319 16.46 -0.72 -13.85
CA SER A 319 17.01 -0.33 -15.15
C SER A 319 18.44 -0.81 -15.40
N TYR A 320 19.23 -0.95 -14.33
CA TYR A 320 20.63 -1.40 -14.42
C TYR A 320 20.85 -2.78 -13.79
N LEU A 321 19.78 -3.55 -13.60
CA LEU A 321 19.80 -4.91 -13.09
C LEU A 321 20.54 -5.06 -11.74
N VAL A 322 20.47 -4.03 -10.89
CA VAL A 322 20.98 -4.10 -9.52
C VAL A 322 19.93 -4.82 -8.66
N PRO A 323 20.24 -5.99 -8.07
CA PRO A 323 19.25 -6.79 -7.36
C PRO A 323 18.90 -6.17 -6.00
N GLY A 324 17.67 -6.42 -5.55
CA GLY A 324 17.20 -6.03 -4.22
C GLY A 324 16.12 -4.96 -4.21
N LYS A 325 15.67 -4.61 -3.01
CA LYS A 325 14.70 -3.52 -2.80
C LYS A 325 15.41 -2.27 -2.32
N PHE A 326 15.10 -1.14 -2.93
CA PHE A 326 15.77 0.14 -2.70
C PHE A 326 14.84 1.23 -2.22
N LYS A 327 15.39 2.10 -1.38
CA LYS A 327 14.76 3.34 -0.91
C LYS A 327 15.77 4.47 -0.87
N ALA A 328 15.27 5.69 -0.86
CA ALA A 328 16.09 6.89 -0.85
C ALA A 328 16.63 7.21 0.55
N TRP A 329 17.89 7.64 0.63
CA TRP A 329 18.42 8.28 1.84
C TRP A 329 17.96 9.73 1.89
N LEU A 330 16.74 9.91 2.36
CA LEU A 330 16.14 11.23 2.54
C LEU A 330 15.42 11.29 3.87
N SER A 331 15.53 12.42 4.56
CA SER A 331 14.68 12.72 5.70
C SER A 331 13.65 13.79 5.34
N THR A 332 12.48 13.74 5.97
CA THR A 332 11.42 14.74 5.84
C THR A 332 11.10 15.36 7.20
N SER A 333 10.75 16.64 7.22
CA SER A 333 10.19 17.37 8.37
C SER A 333 9.56 18.68 7.88
N PRO A 334 8.73 19.40 8.68
CA PRO A 334 8.12 18.98 9.93
C PRO A 334 6.77 18.27 9.75
N PHE A 335 6.12 18.40 8.58
CA PHE A 335 4.72 17.96 8.36
C PHE A 335 4.56 16.44 8.26
N SER A 336 5.59 15.74 7.80
CA SER A 336 5.68 14.28 7.82
C SER A 336 7.10 13.94 8.22
N VAL A 337 7.33 13.61 9.48
CA VAL A 337 8.68 13.31 9.96
C VAL A 337 9.03 11.88 9.56
N VAL A 338 9.99 11.73 8.65
CA VAL A 338 10.61 10.44 8.30
C VAL A 338 12.10 10.63 8.43
N ASN A 339 12.74 9.80 9.23
CA ASN A 339 14.19 9.77 9.33
C ASN A 339 14.74 8.90 8.20
N ALA A 340 15.83 9.31 7.54
CA ALA A 340 16.45 8.51 6.50
C ALA A 340 16.83 7.11 7.00
N LYS A 341 17.34 7.02 8.24
CA LYS A 341 17.68 5.75 8.88
C LYS A 341 16.48 4.79 9.03
N ASP A 342 15.29 5.32 9.30
CA ASP A 342 14.09 4.50 9.43
C ASP A 342 13.52 4.15 8.05
N ASN A 343 13.66 5.06 7.08
CA ASN A 343 13.25 4.80 5.70
C ASN A 343 14.01 3.62 5.09
N ILE A 344 15.34 3.57 5.29
CA ILE A 344 16.22 2.53 4.73
C ILE A 344 16.59 1.42 5.72
N GLN A 345 15.81 1.23 6.80
CA GLN A 345 16.12 0.25 7.85
C GLN A 345 16.31 -1.15 7.24
N PRO A 346 17.50 -1.75 7.32
CA PRO A 346 17.80 -3.01 6.66
C PRO A 346 17.24 -4.21 7.44
N THR A 347 16.83 -5.26 6.71
CA THR A 347 16.41 -6.54 7.29
C THR A 347 17.54 -7.19 8.11
N VAL A 348 18.81 -7.02 7.70
CA VAL A 348 20.00 -7.55 8.40
C VAL A 348 21.00 -6.42 8.68
N PRO A 349 20.92 -5.75 9.85
CA PRO A 349 21.73 -4.56 10.14
C PRO A 349 23.24 -4.75 10.15
N THR A 350 23.71 -5.99 10.29
CA THR A 350 25.14 -6.36 10.32
C THR A 350 25.77 -6.52 8.93
N ARG A 351 24.98 -6.46 7.86
CA ARG A 351 25.51 -6.57 6.48
C ARG A 351 26.21 -5.29 6.05
N LYS A 352 27.30 -5.46 5.29
CA LYS A 352 28.08 -4.36 4.70
C LYS A 352 27.29 -3.65 3.60
N TYR A 353 27.59 -2.38 3.36
CA TYR A 353 27.13 -1.66 2.18
C TYR A 353 28.23 -1.55 1.14
N ARG A 354 27.89 -1.83 -0.11
CA ARG A 354 28.80 -1.89 -1.26
C ARG A 354 28.26 -1.06 -2.41
N ARG A 355 29.14 -0.30 -3.07
CA ARG A 355 28.85 0.35 -4.34
C ARG A 355 28.70 -0.66 -5.47
N VAL A 356 28.10 -0.22 -6.58
CA VAL A 356 27.97 -1.04 -7.79
C VAL A 356 29.30 -1.49 -8.40
N ASP A 357 30.40 -0.81 -8.11
CA ASP A 357 31.75 -1.16 -8.58
C ASP A 357 32.54 -2.06 -7.62
N GLY A 358 31.89 -2.57 -6.58
CA GLY A 358 32.48 -3.50 -5.62
C GLY A 358 33.14 -2.85 -4.40
N THR A 359 33.26 -1.52 -4.36
CA THR A 359 33.86 -0.81 -3.23
C THR A 359 32.94 -0.85 -2.01
N ILE A 360 33.45 -1.26 -0.84
CA ILE A 360 32.71 -1.20 0.44
C ILE A 360 32.66 0.24 0.93
N ILE A 361 31.46 0.75 1.23
CA ILE A 361 31.25 2.11 1.74
C ILE A 361 30.94 2.15 3.23
N ALA A 362 30.43 1.07 3.81
CA ALA A 362 30.20 0.94 5.25
C ALA A 362 30.22 -0.53 5.65
N ASP A 363 30.73 -0.86 6.83
CA ASP A 363 30.83 -2.24 7.31
C ASP A 363 29.53 -2.78 7.91
N ASN A 364 28.60 -1.91 8.27
CA ASN A 364 27.26 -2.26 8.72
C ASN A 364 26.36 -1.01 8.76
N PHE A 365 25.10 -1.18 9.17
CA PHE A 365 24.16 -0.06 9.27
C PHE A 365 24.56 0.98 10.33
N ALA A 366 25.16 0.57 11.44
CA ALA A 366 25.62 1.52 12.48
C ALA A 366 26.80 2.37 11.98
N ASP A 367 27.68 1.79 11.18
CA ASP A 367 28.79 2.49 10.52
C ASP A 367 28.27 3.56 9.55
N LEU A 368 27.20 3.26 8.80
CA LEU A 368 26.52 4.25 7.94
C LEU A 368 25.98 5.46 8.74
N LEU A 369 25.59 5.25 10.01
CA LEU A 369 25.08 6.29 10.92
C LEU A 369 26.17 6.98 11.76
N SER A 370 27.43 6.54 11.64
CA SER A 370 28.56 7.10 12.40
C SER A 370 28.98 8.48 11.92
N GLY A 371 28.59 8.84 10.69
CA GLY A 371 29.01 10.05 10.00
C GLY A 371 30.27 9.90 9.17
N SER A 372 30.89 8.72 9.10
CA SER A 372 31.99 8.45 8.17
C SER A 372 31.66 7.23 7.31
N LEU A 373 32.12 7.24 6.07
CA LEU A 373 32.09 6.14 5.13
C LEU A 373 33.52 5.63 4.92
N ASN A 374 33.66 4.33 4.65
CA ASN A 374 34.92 3.73 4.24
C ASN A 374 35.37 4.23 2.85
N ALA A 375 34.42 4.62 2.00
CA ALA A 375 34.66 5.22 0.70
C ALA A 375 33.49 6.15 0.29
N ALA A 376 33.78 7.17 -0.51
CA ALA A 376 32.78 8.11 -1.01
C ALA A 376 31.69 7.39 -1.83
N LEU A 377 30.43 7.82 -1.71
CA LEU A 377 29.31 7.27 -2.48
C LEU A 377 29.09 8.06 -3.77
N ASN A 378 30.00 7.92 -4.74
CA ASN A 378 30.00 8.72 -5.97
C ASN A 378 29.70 7.94 -7.25
N LYS A 379 29.06 6.77 -7.15
CA LYS A 379 28.73 5.92 -8.31
C LYS A 379 27.24 5.82 -8.51
N THR A 380 26.81 5.97 -9.76
CA THR A 380 25.41 5.73 -10.14
C THR A 380 25.10 4.25 -10.25
N ALA A 381 23.82 3.90 -10.39
CA ALA A 381 23.40 2.53 -10.71
C ALA A 381 24.09 1.96 -11.99
N SER A 382 24.45 2.81 -12.94
CA SER A 382 25.19 2.44 -14.16
C SER A 382 26.72 2.36 -13.99
N GLY A 383 27.26 2.71 -12.81
CA GLY A 383 28.70 2.79 -12.56
C GLY A 383 29.36 4.12 -12.98
N ALA A 384 28.60 5.08 -13.50
CA ALA A 384 29.10 6.40 -13.82
C ALA A 384 29.45 7.18 -12.54
N THR A 385 30.50 8.01 -12.61
CA THR A 385 30.92 8.84 -11.47
C THR A 385 30.07 10.10 -11.37
N TYR A 386 29.63 10.46 -10.17
CA TYR A 386 28.94 11.70 -9.86
C TYR A 386 29.61 12.36 -8.65
N ASN A 387 30.21 13.54 -8.84
CA ASN A 387 30.98 14.27 -7.82
C ASN A 387 30.37 15.67 -7.58
N ASN A 388 29.08 15.71 -7.25
CA ASN A 388 28.32 16.95 -7.08
C ASN A 388 27.46 16.90 -5.80
N PRO A 389 26.86 18.04 -5.38
CA PRO A 389 25.89 18.04 -4.28
C PRO A 389 24.75 17.08 -4.53
N ILE A 390 24.21 16.52 -3.46
CA ILE A 390 23.15 15.52 -3.52
C ILE A 390 22.12 15.80 -2.43
N TYR A 391 20.84 15.68 -2.75
CA TYR A 391 19.79 15.92 -1.75
C TYR A 391 19.77 14.81 -0.71
N THR A 392 19.71 15.22 0.56
CA THR A 392 19.61 14.31 1.72
C THR A 392 18.53 14.80 2.68
N GLY A 393 18.50 16.08 3.04
CA GLY A 393 17.59 16.55 4.10
C GLY A 393 17.95 15.97 5.46
N THR A 394 19.15 15.40 5.61
CA THR A 394 19.48 14.44 6.67
C THR A 394 20.75 14.86 7.39
N LYS A 395 20.71 14.84 8.72
CA LYS A 395 21.86 15.04 9.58
C LYS A 395 22.76 13.80 9.60
N THR A 396 23.96 13.98 10.12
CA THR A 396 24.98 12.93 10.24
C THR A 396 24.47 11.62 10.88
N ASP A 397 23.53 11.70 11.84
CA ASP A 397 22.96 10.56 12.58
C ASP A 397 21.73 9.91 11.89
N GLY A 398 21.44 10.30 10.64
CA GLY A 398 20.28 9.82 9.89
C GLY A 398 18.95 10.47 10.27
N THR A 399 18.94 11.46 11.16
CA THR A 399 17.74 12.23 11.53
C THR A 399 17.49 13.41 10.59
N PRO A 400 16.32 14.08 10.64
CA PRO A 400 15.99 15.14 9.70
C PRO A 400 16.76 16.43 10.01
N ALA A 401 17.29 17.03 8.94
CA ALA A 401 17.69 18.42 8.95
C ALA A 401 16.45 19.32 8.85
N ILE A 402 16.62 20.58 9.29
CA ILE A 402 15.57 21.60 9.21
C ILE A 402 15.27 21.94 7.74
N ALA A 403 16.30 22.05 6.92
CA ALA A 403 16.20 22.31 5.49
C ALA A 403 15.95 21.00 4.74
N ASN A 404 14.77 20.84 4.13
CA ASN A 404 14.38 19.66 3.37
C ASN A 404 13.29 19.95 2.31
N CYS A 405 13.23 21.18 1.82
CA CYS A 405 12.31 21.57 0.73
C CYS A 405 10.84 21.27 1.03
N LEU A 406 10.40 21.63 2.25
CA LEU A 406 9.06 21.35 2.77
C LEU A 406 8.70 19.86 2.64
N SER A 407 9.55 18.98 3.18
CA SER A 407 9.43 17.53 3.04
C SER A 407 9.44 17.04 1.58
N TRP A 408 10.28 17.67 0.76
CA TRP A 408 10.44 17.38 -0.67
C TRP A 408 9.17 17.56 -1.51
N ALA A 409 8.29 18.45 -1.08
CA ALA A 409 7.01 18.72 -1.74
C ALA A 409 7.01 20.05 -2.50
N ASP A 410 8.08 20.86 -2.39
CA ASP A 410 8.15 22.18 -2.99
C ASP A 410 9.59 22.56 -3.38
N THR A 411 9.71 23.56 -4.23
CA THR A 411 10.97 24.25 -4.57
C THR A 411 11.24 25.49 -3.72
N ILE A 412 10.36 25.81 -2.77
CA ILE A 412 10.53 26.92 -1.82
C ILE A 412 11.55 26.57 -0.73
N GLY A 413 12.42 27.55 -0.43
CA GLY A 413 13.37 27.47 0.67
C GLY A 413 14.63 26.69 0.33
N ASN A 414 15.21 26.05 1.34
CA ASN A 414 16.45 25.31 1.21
C ASN A 414 16.28 23.83 1.58
N GLY A 415 17.09 22.99 0.94
CA GLY A 415 17.25 21.57 1.23
C GLY A 415 18.66 21.31 1.69
N ARG A 416 18.82 20.54 2.77
CA ARG A 416 20.11 20.03 3.20
C ARG A 416 20.64 19.08 2.13
N VAL A 417 21.87 19.31 1.72
CA VAL A 417 22.59 18.47 0.76
C VAL A 417 23.82 17.84 1.39
N GLY A 418 24.17 16.67 0.90
CA GLY A 418 25.47 16.04 1.07
C GLY A 418 26.37 16.23 -0.15
N ARG A 419 27.56 15.63 -0.10
CA ARG A 419 28.56 15.62 -1.17
C ARG A 419 28.94 14.20 -1.54
N SER A 420 28.55 13.78 -2.73
CA SER A 420 28.79 12.41 -3.25
C SER A 420 30.26 11.98 -3.27
N ASN A 421 31.19 12.92 -3.44
CA ASN A 421 32.63 12.67 -3.49
C ASN A 421 33.33 12.71 -2.10
N PHE A 422 32.58 12.90 -1.01
CA PHE A 422 33.13 12.91 0.34
C PHE A 422 32.78 11.60 1.07
N SER A 423 33.65 11.21 1.99
CA SER A 423 33.44 10.08 2.90
C SER A 423 33.30 10.51 4.36
N THR A 424 33.55 11.77 4.70
CA THR A 424 33.28 12.34 6.03
C THR A 424 31.80 12.73 6.14
N ASN A 425 31.36 13.27 7.29
CA ASN A 425 29.97 13.64 7.58
C ASN A 425 29.27 14.46 6.47
N GLN A 426 30.05 15.23 5.71
CA GLN A 426 29.62 15.99 4.54
C GLN A 426 29.01 15.13 3.43
N TRP A 427 29.23 13.81 3.41
CA TRP A 427 28.59 12.90 2.47
C TRP A 427 27.07 12.97 2.57
N THR A 428 26.53 13.19 3.78
CA THR A 428 25.10 13.35 4.06
C THR A 428 24.72 14.77 4.49
N ASP A 429 25.55 15.45 5.29
CA ASP A 429 25.21 16.71 5.96
C ASP A 429 26.29 17.76 5.71
N SER A 430 26.20 18.46 4.57
CA SER A 430 27.20 19.44 4.13
C SER A 430 26.71 20.88 4.22
N SER A 431 25.67 21.24 3.46
CA SER A 431 25.20 22.63 3.35
C SER A 431 23.73 22.71 3.01
N ASP A 432 23.13 23.88 3.19
CA ASP A 432 21.77 24.16 2.74
C ASP A 432 21.81 24.84 1.38
N ASN A 433 21.19 24.21 0.38
CA ASN A 433 21.12 24.74 -0.97
C ASN A 433 19.67 25.03 -1.36
N ALA A 434 19.46 26.00 -2.24
CA ALA A 434 18.13 26.37 -2.72
C ALA A 434 17.43 25.16 -3.36
N CYS A 435 16.15 24.95 -3.01
CA CYS A 435 15.33 23.85 -3.52
C CYS A 435 14.99 23.97 -5.01
N THR A 436 15.31 25.09 -5.64
CA THR A 436 15.24 25.26 -7.10
C THR A 436 16.39 24.56 -7.83
N ASN A 437 17.49 24.24 -7.13
CA ASN A 437 18.63 23.54 -7.73
C ASN A 437 18.29 22.08 -8.03
N SER A 438 18.88 21.56 -9.11
CA SER A 438 18.68 20.19 -9.54
C SER A 438 19.83 19.28 -9.09
N TYR A 439 19.55 18.36 -8.17
CA TYR A 439 20.53 17.40 -7.63
C TYR A 439 20.01 15.98 -7.67
N ARG A 440 20.89 15.02 -7.44
CA ARG A 440 20.55 13.59 -7.36
C ARG A 440 20.19 13.20 -5.92
N ILE A 441 19.87 11.93 -5.70
CA ILE A 441 19.61 11.34 -4.38
C ILE A 441 20.41 10.04 -4.21
N TYR A 442 20.70 9.65 -2.98
CA TYR A 442 21.25 8.31 -2.73
C TYR A 442 20.16 7.27 -2.60
N CYS A 443 20.45 6.07 -3.07
CA CYS A 443 19.59 4.90 -3.03
C CYS A 443 20.31 3.76 -2.29
N PHE A 444 19.66 3.20 -1.28
CA PHE A 444 20.19 2.12 -0.47
C PHE A 444 19.26 0.92 -0.52
N GLN A 445 19.87 -0.26 -0.65
CA GLN A 445 19.16 -1.52 -0.49
C GLN A 445 18.84 -1.76 0.98
N TYR A 446 17.65 -2.30 1.26
CA TYR A 446 17.23 -2.64 2.62
C TYR A 446 16.76 -4.09 2.78
N ASP A 447 16.43 -4.77 1.67
CA ASP A 447 15.97 -6.17 1.66
C ASP A 447 16.78 -7.00 0.65
#